data_AF-A0A3B0U935-F1
#
_entry.id   AF-A0A3B0U935-F1
#
_cell.length_a   1.000
_cell.length_b   1.000
_cell.length_c   1.000
_cell.angle_alpha   90.00
_cell.angle_beta   90.00
_cell.angle_gamma   90.00
#
_symmetry.space_group_name_H-M   'P 1'
#
loop_
_entity.id
_entity.type
_entity.pdbx_description
1 polymer ?
#
loop_
_entity_poly.entity_id
_entity_poly.type
_entity_poly.pdbx_seq_one_letter_code
_entity_poly.pdbx_strand_id
1 'polypeptide(L)'
;GGLFPIPRLVLFIEIKNEKVIKKIFNKLSEFPFVVFHDEEYEGVPISYVTSPIGNQISPGYCFLGDYFLLSVNKEELQSSIDAFKKKKASLVENESFKEINLGLTDKNTNVQFIRVGALVKSIKGLIKWGEQWLSAKDQKKQAFKSGSQRRLDELFEKSEDKQLQLEEQKESLVLLEDEVWNLESKAMDTTAKETELKELEEKINLLSLEIQEDLLQQEELKNLIGGYDQKGLTSDQRDLYSKKVLRPLLKSLESLEVYGMRTTRNPNVFESRMFLKIE
;
A
#
# COMPACT_ATOMS: atom_id res chain seq x y z
N GLY A 1 -8.82 -0.26 -8.68
CA GLY A 1 -7.90 -0.79 -7.65
C GLY A 1 -8.29 -2.22 -7.37
N GLY A 2 -7.34 -3.16 -7.46
CA GLY A 2 -7.62 -4.58 -7.21
C GLY A 2 -7.66 -4.88 -5.71
N LEU A 3 -8.63 -5.69 -5.28
CA LEU A 3 -8.75 -6.19 -3.91
C LEU A 3 -7.47 -6.94 -3.51
N PHE A 4 -6.90 -6.61 -2.35
CA PHE A 4 -5.72 -7.29 -1.80
C PHE A 4 -6.10 -8.74 -1.40
N PRO A 5 -5.35 -9.78 -1.83
CA PRO A 5 -5.67 -11.15 -1.44
C PRO A 5 -5.36 -11.36 0.03
N ILE A 6 -6.39 -11.57 0.86
CA ILE A 6 -6.24 -11.75 2.30
C ILE A 6 -6.08 -13.24 2.60
N PRO A 7 -5.01 -13.66 3.30
CA PRO A 7 -4.84 -15.05 3.68
C PRO A 7 -5.95 -15.47 4.64
N ARG A 8 -6.53 -16.63 4.38
CA ARG A 8 -7.50 -17.28 5.28
C ARG A 8 -6.70 -18.00 6.37
N LEU A 9 -6.81 -17.52 7.60
CA LEU A 9 -6.05 -18.03 8.74
C LEU A 9 -6.98 -18.27 9.91
N VAL A 10 -6.89 -19.45 10.53
CA VAL A 10 -7.50 -19.75 11.82
C VAL A 10 -6.43 -20.34 12.73
N LEU A 11 -6.37 -19.83 13.95
CA LEU A 11 -5.52 -20.34 15.01
C LEU A 11 -6.40 -21.08 16.02
N PHE A 12 -6.04 -22.32 16.35
CA PHE A 12 -6.68 -23.12 17.38
C PHE A 12 -5.76 -23.20 18.58
N ILE A 13 -6.24 -22.76 19.74
CA ILE A 13 -5.50 -22.78 21.01
C ILE A 13 -6.29 -23.60 22.00
N GLU A 14 -5.74 -24.71 22.49
CA GLU A 14 -6.35 -25.45 23.59
C GLU A 14 -6.27 -24.62 24.87
N ILE A 15 -7.41 -24.44 25.54
CA ILE A 15 -7.51 -23.61 26.74
C ILE A 15 -8.06 -24.42 27.90
N LYS A 16 -7.49 -24.20 29.09
CA LYS A 16 -8.00 -24.78 30.35
C LYS A 16 -9.00 -23.86 31.05
N ASN A 17 -9.01 -22.58 30.70
CA ASN A 17 -9.82 -21.57 31.38
C ASN A 17 -10.24 -20.44 30.43
N GLU A 18 -11.46 -20.54 29.94
CA GLU A 18 -12.12 -19.55 29.07
C GLU A 18 -12.17 -18.13 29.69
N LYS A 19 -12.31 -18.02 31.02
CA LYS A 19 -12.45 -16.74 31.71
C LYS A 19 -11.22 -15.84 31.54
N VAL A 20 -10.03 -16.44 31.43
CA VAL A 20 -8.78 -15.69 31.24
C VAL A 20 -8.76 -15.01 29.88
N ILE A 21 -9.16 -15.74 28.83
CA ILE A 21 -9.22 -15.21 27.47
C ILE A 21 -10.27 -14.11 27.35
N LYS A 22 -11.48 -14.36 27.89
CA LYS A 22 -12.54 -13.33 27.95
C LYS A 22 -12.08 -12.04 28.63
N LYS A 23 -11.27 -12.13 29.70
CA LYS A 23 -10.72 -10.94 30.38
C LYS A 23 -9.77 -10.14 29.48
N ILE A 24 -9.00 -10.78 28.60
CA ILE A 24 -8.11 -10.10 27.65
C ILE A 24 -8.94 -9.35 26.61
N PHE A 25 -9.97 -9.99 26.04
CA PHE A 25 -10.81 -9.37 25.02
C PHE A 25 -11.72 -8.27 25.58
N ASN A 26 -12.19 -8.40 26.83
CA ASN A 26 -12.93 -7.31 27.49
C ASN A 26 -12.08 -6.05 27.64
N LYS A 27 -10.78 -6.18 27.95
CA LYS A 27 -9.86 -5.03 27.94
C LYS A 27 -9.66 -4.47 26.54
N LEU A 28 -9.69 -5.32 25.51
CA LEU A 28 -9.56 -4.87 24.12
C LEU A 28 -10.80 -4.10 23.66
N SER A 29 -11.99 -4.41 24.19
CA SER A 29 -13.22 -3.64 23.92
C SER A 29 -13.28 -2.27 24.59
N GLU A 30 -12.38 -1.98 25.53
CA GLU A 30 -12.27 -0.64 26.13
C GLU A 30 -11.63 0.37 25.16
N PHE A 31 -10.99 -0.08 24.08
CA PHE A 31 -10.42 0.80 23.07
C PHE A 31 -11.52 1.37 22.15
N PRO A 32 -11.62 2.70 22.01
CA PRO A 32 -12.75 3.35 21.32
C PRO A 32 -12.82 3.07 19.81
N PHE A 33 -11.76 2.52 19.21
CA PHE A 33 -11.70 2.16 17.79
C PHE A 33 -12.03 0.67 17.53
N VAL A 34 -12.35 -0.11 18.57
CA VAL A 34 -12.66 -1.54 18.45
C VAL A 34 -14.10 -1.78 18.91
N VAL A 35 -14.99 -2.00 17.95
CA VAL A 35 -16.38 -2.39 18.22
C VAL A 35 -16.54 -3.87 17.91
N PHE A 36 -16.84 -4.66 18.95
CA PHE A 36 -17.16 -6.08 18.79
C PHE A 36 -18.64 -6.25 18.45
N HIS A 37 -18.90 -7.19 17.54
CA HIS A 37 -20.20 -7.69 17.18
C HIS A 37 -20.27 -9.16 17.56
N ASP A 38 -21.37 -9.57 18.19
CA ASP A 38 -21.63 -10.95 18.53
C ASP A 38 -22.69 -11.53 17.57
N GLU A 39 -22.41 -12.71 17.04
CA GLU A 39 -23.29 -13.47 16.18
C GLU A 39 -23.31 -14.91 16.67
N GLU A 40 -24.48 -15.51 16.81
CA GLU A 40 -24.60 -16.92 17.13
C GLU A 40 -24.67 -17.73 15.83
N TYR A 41 -23.68 -18.58 15.60
CA TYR A 41 -23.65 -19.47 14.45
C TYR A 41 -23.71 -20.90 14.94
N GLU A 42 -24.77 -21.63 14.58
CA GLU A 42 -24.88 -23.05 14.93
C GLU A 42 -24.77 -23.28 16.46
N GLY A 43 -25.32 -22.40 17.29
CA GLY A 43 -25.22 -22.52 18.75
C GLY A 43 -23.83 -22.21 19.33
N VAL A 44 -22.90 -21.69 18.52
CA VAL A 44 -21.58 -21.23 18.94
C VAL A 44 -21.53 -19.70 18.81
N PRO A 45 -21.31 -18.95 19.90
CA PRO A 45 -21.15 -17.51 19.82
C PRO A 45 -19.82 -17.16 19.15
N ILE A 46 -19.88 -16.27 18.16
CA ILE A 46 -18.75 -15.70 17.44
C ILE A 46 -18.71 -14.20 17.73
N SER A 47 -17.59 -13.72 18.27
CA SER A 47 -17.34 -12.29 18.47
C SER A 47 -16.37 -11.80 17.40
N TYR A 48 -16.70 -10.75 16.65
CA TYR A 48 -15.84 -10.23 15.58
C TYR A 48 -15.88 -8.70 15.48
N VAL A 49 -14.87 -8.12 14.85
CA VAL A 49 -14.76 -6.67 14.61
C VAL A 49 -14.94 -6.40 13.13
N THR A 50 -15.82 -5.47 12.77
CA THR A 50 -15.97 -5.04 11.37
C THR A 50 -14.99 -3.91 11.06
N SER A 51 -14.15 -4.09 10.04
CA SER A 51 -13.26 -3.02 9.58
C SER A 51 -13.96 -2.06 8.61
N PRO A 52 -13.77 -0.73 8.72
CA PRO A 52 -14.24 0.22 7.72
C PRO A 52 -13.48 0.08 6.37
N ILE A 53 -12.39 -0.70 6.33
CA ILE A 53 -11.56 -0.92 5.14
C ILE A 53 -12.18 -2.02 4.23
N GLY A 54 -13.30 -2.62 4.65
CA GLY A 54 -14.14 -3.50 3.82
C GLY A 54 -14.53 -4.81 4.53
N ASN A 55 -15.55 -5.47 3.98
CA ASN A 55 -16.15 -6.67 4.58
C ASN A 55 -15.26 -7.93 4.57
N GLN A 56 -14.07 -7.86 3.96
CA GLN A 56 -13.17 -9.02 3.83
C GLN A 56 -12.24 -9.22 5.04
N ILE A 57 -12.12 -8.22 5.91
CA ILE A 57 -11.35 -8.29 7.15
C ILE A 57 -12.32 -8.14 8.31
N SER A 58 -12.65 -9.27 8.93
CA SER A 58 -13.55 -9.36 10.07
C SER A 58 -12.88 -10.21 11.15
N PRO A 59 -11.81 -9.70 11.80
CA PRO A 59 -11.07 -10.47 12.78
C PRO A 59 -12.01 -10.84 13.91
N GLY A 60 -12.02 -12.11 14.29
CA GLY A 60 -12.96 -12.61 15.26
C GLY A 60 -12.45 -13.83 15.98
N TYR A 61 -13.17 -14.21 17.02
CA TYR A 61 -12.88 -15.38 17.82
C TYR A 61 -14.15 -16.13 18.22
N CYS A 62 -13.99 -17.41 18.56
CA CYS A 62 -15.03 -18.20 19.19
C CYS A 62 -14.43 -19.26 20.12
N PHE A 63 -15.29 -19.87 20.94
CA PHE A 63 -14.93 -21.00 21.79
C PHE A 63 -15.63 -22.25 21.27
N LEU A 64 -14.85 -23.31 21.00
CA LEU A 64 -15.33 -24.56 20.43
C LEU A 64 -14.79 -25.75 21.22
N GLY A 65 -15.59 -26.25 22.17
CA GLY A 65 -15.13 -27.24 23.15
C GLY A 65 -14.02 -26.66 24.03
N ASP A 66 -12.91 -27.38 24.15
CA ASP A 66 -11.74 -26.96 24.92
C ASP A 66 -10.80 -26.03 24.12
N TYR A 67 -11.22 -25.53 22.96
CA TYR A 67 -10.41 -24.70 22.07
C TYR A 67 -10.94 -23.26 21.96
N PHE A 68 -10.02 -22.32 22.02
CA PHE A 68 -10.19 -20.95 21.56
C PHE A 68 -9.74 -20.84 20.10
N LEU A 69 -10.61 -20.34 19.24
CA LEU A 69 -10.32 -20.10 17.83
C LEU A 69 -10.21 -18.61 17.59
N LEU A 70 -9.19 -18.20 16.84
CA LEU A 70 -8.99 -16.82 16.39
C LEU A 70 -8.78 -16.81 14.87
N SER A 71 -9.46 -15.92 14.15
CA SER A 71 -9.30 -15.77 12.71
C SER A 71 -9.25 -14.30 12.31
N VAL A 72 -8.65 -14.04 11.14
CA VAL A 72 -8.73 -12.75 10.44
C VAL A 72 -10.09 -12.51 9.77
N ASN A 73 -10.93 -13.55 9.67
CA ASN A 73 -12.24 -13.51 9.05
C ASN A 73 -13.23 -14.46 9.77
N LYS A 74 -14.44 -13.98 10.08
CA LYS A 74 -15.52 -14.77 10.66
C LYS A 74 -15.92 -16.01 9.84
N GLU A 75 -15.86 -15.98 8.51
CA GLU A 75 -16.24 -17.10 7.63
C GLU A 75 -15.33 -18.33 7.85
N GLU A 76 -14.08 -18.12 8.27
CA GLU A 76 -13.16 -19.22 8.58
C GLU A 76 -13.47 -19.84 9.96
N LEU A 77 -14.01 -19.06 10.90
CA LEU A 77 -14.55 -19.58 12.17
C LEU A 77 -15.81 -20.42 11.91
N GLN A 78 -16.73 -19.93 11.07
CA GLN A 78 -17.92 -20.67 10.67
C GLN A 78 -17.56 -22.00 9.99
N SER A 79 -16.59 -21.97 9.08
CA SER A 79 -16.09 -23.18 8.42
C SER A 79 -15.45 -24.18 9.39
N SER A 80 -14.79 -23.67 10.45
CA SER A 80 -14.24 -24.51 11.52
C SER A 80 -15.34 -25.16 12.37
N ILE A 81 -16.41 -24.42 12.69
CA ILE A 81 -17.58 -24.94 13.41
C ILE A 81 -18.30 -26.02 12.57
N ASP A 82 -18.47 -25.79 11.27
CA ASP A 82 -19.06 -26.77 10.36
C ASP A 82 -18.26 -28.08 10.30
N ALA A 83 -16.94 -27.98 10.24
CA ALA A 83 -16.06 -29.15 10.24
C ALA A 83 -16.15 -29.92 11.57
N PHE A 84 -16.20 -29.21 12.71
CA PHE A 84 -16.35 -29.82 14.04
C PHE A 84 -17.69 -30.55 14.18
N LYS A 85 -18.77 -29.98 13.65
CA LYS A 85 -20.11 -30.59 13.63
C LYS A 85 -20.31 -31.64 12.55
N LYS A 86 -19.26 -32.00 11.79
CA LYS A 86 -19.31 -32.94 10.65
C LYS A 86 -20.28 -32.52 9.53
N LYS A 87 -20.59 -31.24 9.42
CA LYS A 87 -21.38 -30.66 8.30
C LYS A 87 -20.53 -30.44 7.05
N LYS A 88 -19.22 -30.25 7.23
CA LYS A 88 -18.21 -30.17 6.16
C LYS A 88 -17.13 -31.21 6.39
N ALA A 89 -16.51 -31.65 5.30
CA ALA A 89 -15.38 -32.57 5.33
C ALA A 89 -14.24 -31.97 6.17
N SER A 90 -13.80 -32.72 7.18
CA SER A 90 -12.62 -32.36 7.97
C SER A 90 -11.34 -32.53 7.14
N LEU A 91 -10.20 -32.03 7.63
CA LEU A 91 -8.91 -32.25 6.97
C LEU A 91 -8.60 -33.74 6.75
N VAL A 92 -9.01 -34.60 7.69
CA VAL A 92 -8.80 -36.05 7.61
C VAL A 92 -9.60 -36.69 6.46
N GLU A 93 -10.70 -36.06 6.06
CA GLU A 93 -11.51 -36.52 4.93
C GLU A 93 -11.04 -35.99 3.58
N ASN A 94 -10.08 -35.06 3.56
CA ASN A 94 -9.52 -34.53 2.33
C ASN A 94 -8.63 -35.57 1.61
N GLU A 95 -8.90 -35.86 0.34
CA GLU A 95 -8.13 -36.86 -0.44
C GLU A 95 -6.63 -36.56 -0.46
N SER A 96 -6.22 -35.30 -0.69
CA SER A 96 -4.80 -34.91 -0.68
C SER A 96 -4.15 -35.08 0.70
N PHE A 97 -4.92 -35.02 1.79
CA PHE A 97 -4.42 -35.30 3.14
C PHE A 97 -4.30 -36.81 3.39
N LYS A 98 -5.31 -37.59 2.97
CA LYS A 98 -5.30 -39.06 3.11
C LYS A 98 -4.09 -39.68 2.42
N GLU A 99 -3.77 -39.22 1.22
CA GLU A 99 -2.62 -39.69 0.44
C GLU A 99 -1.27 -39.55 1.16
N ILE A 100 -1.14 -38.56 2.05
CA ILE A 100 0.09 -38.33 2.81
C ILE A 100 -0.07 -38.54 4.32
N ASN A 101 -1.19 -39.14 4.75
CA ASN A 101 -1.45 -39.42 6.16
C ASN A 101 -0.64 -40.63 6.65
N LEU A 102 0.69 -40.47 6.68
CA LEU A 102 1.66 -41.46 7.16
C LEU A 102 1.92 -41.27 8.67
N GLY A 103 0.82 -41.29 9.42
CA GLY A 103 0.78 -41.03 10.86
C GLY A 103 0.68 -39.55 11.23
N LEU A 104 0.18 -38.70 10.32
CA LEU A 104 -0.07 -37.27 10.63
C LEU A 104 -1.21 -37.12 11.64
N THR A 105 -2.13 -38.07 11.68
CA THR A 105 -3.23 -38.13 12.66
C THR A 105 -2.86 -38.76 14.00
N ASP A 106 -1.65 -39.31 14.14
CA ASP A 106 -1.18 -39.89 15.39
C ASP A 106 -0.86 -38.80 16.43
N LYS A 107 -0.52 -39.21 17.66
CA LYS A 107 -0.08 -38.29 18.71
C LYS A 107 1.29 -37.70 18.35
N ASN A 108 1.25 -36.53 17.72
CA ASN A 108 2.42 -35.76 17.28
C ASN A 108 2.56 -34.47 18.08
N THR A 109 3.78 -34.00 18.27
CA THR A 109 4.07 -32.70 18.90
C THR A 109 3.76 -31.54 17.96
N ASN A 110 3.98 -31.74 16.65
CA ASN A 110 3.65 -30.79 15.61
C ASN A 110 3.35 -31.55 14.32
N VAL A 111 2.34 -31.07 13.59
CA VAL A 111 1.89 -31.60 12.31
C VAL A 111 1.73 -30.41 11.37
N GLN A 112 2.37 -30.49 10.21
CA GLN A 112 2.26 -29.50 9.15
C GLN A 112 1.74 -30.19 7.91
N PHE A 113 0.76 -29.56 7.27
CA PHE A 113 0.20 -30.00 6.01
C PHE A 113 0.08 -28.79 5.09
N ILE A 114 0.68 -28.89 3.90
CA ILE A 114 0.69 -27.82 2.92
C ILE A 114 0.33 -28.42 1.56
N ARG A 115 -0.74 -27.89 0.95
CA ARG A 115 -1.03 -28.14 -0.48
C ARG A 115 -0.15 -27.21 -1.31
N VAL A 116 1.06 -27.65 -1.63
CA VAL A 116 2.10 -26.82 -2.25
C VAL A 116 1.61 -26.24 -3.57
N GLY A 117 0.95 -27.03 -4.42
CA GLY A 117 0.36 -26.52 -5.67
C GLY A 117 -0.67 -25.39 -5.45
N ALA A 118 -1.51 -25.48 -4.42
CA ALA A 118 -2.46 -24.42 -4.07
C ALA A 118 -1.76 -23.17 -3.51
N LEU A 119 -0.73 -23.36 -2.69
CA LEU A 119 0.10 -22.27 -2.14
C LEU A 119 0.82 -21.52 -3.27
N VAL A 120 1.47 -22.24 -4.20
CA VAL A 120 2.16 -21.65 -5.36
C VAL A 120 1.19 -20.83 -6.21
N LYS A 121 -0.02 -21.35 -6.49
CA LYS A 121 -1.07 -20.61 -7.21
C LYS A 121 -1.43 -19.31 -6.49
N SER A 122 -1.59 -19.34 -5.17
CA SER A 122 -1.87 -18.14 -4.36
C SER A 122 -0.72 -17.13 -4.40
N ILE A 123 0.53 -17.57 -4.29
CA ILE A 123 1.72 -16.70 -4.39
C ILE A 123 1.81 -16.07 -5.78
N LYS A 124 1.56 -16.83 -6.86
CA LYS A 124 1.49 -16.29 -8.23
C LYS A 124 0.40 -15.21 -8.35
N GLY A 125 -0.76 -15.43 -7.73
CA GLY A 125 -1.83 -14.44 -7.65
C GLY A 125 -1.40 -13.15 -6.94
N LEU A 126 -0.71 -13.27 -5.81
CA LEU A 126 -0.15 -12.12 -5.06
C LEU A 126 0.89 -11.35 -5.88
N ILE A 127 1.80 -12.05 -6.58
CA ILE A 127 2.79 -11.41 -7.46
C ILE A 127 2.08 -10.64 -8.58
N LYS A 128 1.09 -11.25 -9.24
CA LYS A 128 0.34 -10.59 -10.31
C LYS A 128 -0.39 -9.34 -9.81
N TRP A 129 -1.02 -9.41 -8.63
CA TRP A 129 -1.64 -8.25 -7.99
C TRP A 129 -0.58 -7.16 -7.69
N GLY A 130 0.58 -7.55 -7.15
CA GLY A 130 1.69 -6.63 -6.87
C GLY A 130 2.22 -5.95 -8.14
N GLU A 131 2.41 -6.69 -9.23
CA GLU A 131 2.79 -6.18 -10.55
C GLU A 131 1.76 -5.15 -11.06
N GLN A 132 0.46 -5.43 -10.94
CA GLN A 132 -0.61 -4.49 -11.32
C GLN A 132 -0.60 -3.21 -10.48
N TRP A 133 -0.44 -3.34 -9.15
CA TRP A 133 -0.38 -2.19 -8.25
C TRP A 133 0.85 -1.32 -8.54
N LEU A 134 2.02 -1.94 -8.73
CA LEU A 134 3.25 -1.24 -9.08
C LEU A 134 3.15 -0.55 -10.44
N SER A 135 2.59 -1.22 -11.45
CA SER A 135 2.36 -0.61 -12.76
C SER A 135 1.42 0.60 -12.67
N ALA A 136 0.36 0.53 -11.86
CA ALA A 136 -0.53 1.67 -11.65
C ALA A 136 0.18 2.82 -10.93
N LYS A 137 1.07 2.51 -9.98
CA LYS A 137 1.91 3.51 -9.29
C LYS A 137 2.91 4.15 -10.25
N ASP A 138 3.54 3.37 -11.13
CA ASP A 138 4.48 3.88 -12.13
C ASP A 138 3.77 4.77 -13.16
N GLN A 139 2.58 4.39 -13.63
CA GLN A 139 1.76 5.23 -14.51
C GLN A 139 1.39 6.55 -13.85
N LYS A 140 0.96 6.52 -12.58
CA LYS A 140 0.69 7.74 -11.81
C LYS A 140 1.94 8.60 -11.65
N LYS A 141 3.09 7.99 -11.38
CA LYS A 141 4.39 8.67 -11.27
C LYS A 141 4.77 9.33 -12.60
N GLN A 142 4.64 8.62 -13.72
CA GLN A 142 4.92 9.14 -15.06
C GLN A 142 3.96 10.27 -15.44
N ALA A 143 2.66 10.09 -15.23
CA ALA A 143 1.66 11.13 -15.48
C ALA A 143 1.95 12.38 -14.66
N PHE A 144 2.24 12.24 -13.37
CA PHE A 144 2.64 13.34 -12.50
C PHE A 144 3.90 14.03 -13.02
N LYS A 145 4.97 13.28 -13.31
CA LYS A 145 6.21 13.84 -13.88
C LYS A 145 5.99 14.61 -15.17
N SER A 146 5.25 14.02 -16.12
CA SER A 146 4.97 14.68 -17.40
C SER A 146 4.14 15.95 -17.22
N GLY A 147 3.15 15.94 -16.32
CA GLY A 147 2.36 17.12 -16.00
C GLY A 147 3.16 18.21 -15.28
N SER A 148 4.01 17.82 -14.33
CA SER A 148 4.92 18.74 -13.64
C SER A 148 5.97 19.32 -14.57
N GLN A 149 6.53 18.53 -15.49
CA GLN A 149 7.48 19.01 -16.49
C GLN A 149 6.82 20.01 -17.43
N ARG A 150 5.62 19.71 -17.94
CA ARG A 150 4.87 20.66 -18.77
C ARG A 150 4.60 21.98 -18.06
N ARG A 151 4.18 21.94 -16.78
CA ARG A 151 4.00 23.16 -15.98
C ARG A 151 5.31 23.93 -15.77
N LEU A 152 6.41 23.20 -15.59
CA LEU A 152 7.73 23.81 -15.47
C LEU A 152 8.11 24.53 -16.78
N ASP A 153 7.88 23.90 -17.93
CA ASP A 153 8.12 24.47 -19.25
C ASP A 153 7.22 25.72 -19.49
N GLU A 154 5.93 25.64 -19.14
CA GLU A 154 4.99 26.78 -19.20
C GLU A 154 5.42 27.94 -18.29
N LEU A 155 5.97 27.67 -17.10
CA LEU A 155 6.50 28.70 -16.21
C LEU A 155 7.81 29.31 -16.71
N PHE A 156 8.64 28.54 -17.42
CA PHE A 156 9.83 29.08 -18.07
C PHE A 156 9.45 30.08 -19.16
N GLU A 157 8.57 29.69 -20.06
CA GLU A 157 8.07 30.55 -21.15
C GLU A 157 7.45 31.83 -20.60
N LYS A 158 6.56 31.70 -19.60
CA LYS A 158 5.93 32.85 -18.94
C LYS A 158 6.94 33.78 -18.25
N SER A 159 7.97 33.22 -17.61
CA SER A 159 9.00 34.02 -16.94
C SER A 159 9.89 34.77 -17.95
N GLU A 160 10.21 34.14 -19.08
CA GLU A 160 10.93 34.77 -20.19
C GLU A 160 10.13 35.92 -20.80
N ASP A 161 8.84 35.72 -21.08
CA ASP A 161 7.95 36.77 -21.59
C ASP A 161 7.86 37.98 -20.63
N LYS A 162 7.75 37.71 -19.32
CA LYS A 162 7.72 38.78 -18.31
C LYS A 162 9.05 39.51 -18.20
N GLN A 163 10.17 38.81 -18.35
CA GLN A 163 11.49 39.44 -18.37
C GLN A 163 11.61 40.40 -19.57
N LEU A 164 11.12 39.99 -20.75
CA LEU A 164 11.08 40.86 -21.92
C LEU A 164 10.21 42.12 -21.67
N GLN A 165 9.00 41.94 -21.12
CA GLN A 165 8.13 43.08 -20.77
C GLN A 165 8.75 44.00 -19.71
N LEU A 166 9.45 43.43 -18.72
CA LEU A 166 10.16 44.20 -17.70
C LEU A 166 11.25 45.06 -18.31
N GLU A 167 12.03 44.53 -19.26
CA GLU A 167 13.06 45.31 -19.96
C GLU A 167 12.45 46.41 -20.84
N GLU A 168 11.36 46.12 -21.57
CA GLU A 168 10.64 47.13 -22.37
C GLU A 168 10.09 48.27 -21.48
N GLN A 169 9.55 47.94 -20.30
CA GLN A 169 9.07 48.95 -19.35
C GLN A 169 10.20 49.76 -18.72
N LYS A 170 11.34 49.15 -18.41
CA LYS A 170 12.53 49.87 -17.93
C LYS A 170 13.08 50.82 -18.98
N GLU A 171 13.15 50.41 -20.25
CA GLU A 171 13.54 51.30 -21.34
C GLU A 171 12.57 52.49 -21.46
N SER A 172 11.26 52.23 -21.36
CA SER A 172 10.23 53.27 -21.35
C SER A 172 10.36 54.22 -20.16
N LEU A 173 10.76 53.71 -18.99
CA LEU A 173 10.99 54.51 -17.78
C LEU A 173 12.15 55.49 -17.99
N VAL A 174 13.28 55.02 -18.53
CA VAL A 174 14.45 55.87 -18.83
C VAL A 174 14.08 56.98 -19.81
N LEU A 175 13.33 56.66 -20.87
CA LEU A 175 12.87 57.67 -21.83
C LEU A 175 11.95 58.72 -21.18
N LEU A 176 11.07 58.29 -20.28
CA LEU A 176 10.15 59.17 -19.58
C LEU A 176 10.87 60.05 -18.53
N GLU A 177 11.88 59.51 -17.84
CA GLU A 177 12.78 60.26 -16.96
C GLU A 177 13.52 61.37 -17.72
N ASP A 178 14.06 61.06 -18.89
CA ASP A 178 14.71 62.04 -19.78
C ASP A 178 13.73 63.15 -20.24
N GLU A 179 12.48 62.79 -20.55
CA GLU A 179 11.42 63.76 -20.88
C GLU A 179 11.09 64.69 -19.72
N VAL A 180 10.91 64.15 -18.51
CA VAL A 180 10.67 64.92 -17.29
C VAL A 180 11.82 65.89 -17.07
N TRP A 181 13.07 65.42 -17.08
CA TRP A 181 14.25 66.26 -16.87
C TRP A 181 14.35 67.40 -17.89
N ASN A 182 14.02 67.14 -19.16
CA ASN A 182 13.99 68.17 -20.21
C ASN A 182 12.89 69.21 -19.97
N LEU A 183 11.70 68.81 -19.53
CA LEU A 183 10.60 69.72 -19.18
C LEU A 183 10.91 70.57 -17.94
N GLU A 184 11.50 69.97 -16.91
CA GLU A 184 11.98 70.67 -15.71
C GLU A 184 13.02 71.74 -16.07
N SER A 185 13.98 71.41 -16.95
CA SER A 185 15.01 72.35 -17.41
C SER A 185 14.42 73.59 -18.13
N LYS A 186 13.20 73.47 -18.66
CA LYS A 186 12.44 74.53 -19.34
C LYS A 186 11.40 75.20 -18.44
N ALA A 187 11.34 74.85 -17.15
CA ALA A 187 10.34 75.33 -16.18
C ALA A 187 8.88 75.12 -16.63
N MET A 188 8.61 74.00 -17.31
CA MET A 188 7.25 73.58 -17.72
C MET A 188 6.60 72.72 -16.62
N ASP A 189 5.27 72.58 -16.66
CA ASP A 189 4.53 71.71 -15.73
C ASP A 189 4.80 70.23 -16.02
N THR A 190 5.32 69.52 -15.02
CA THR A 190 5.72 68.10 -15.07
C THR A 190 4.76 67.16 -14.36
N THR A 191 3.73 67.69 -13.69
CA THR A 191 2.85 66.91 -12.78
C THR A 191 2.24 65.68 -13.44
N ALA A 192 1.81 65.79 -14.70
CA ALA A 192 1.22 64.68 -15.45
C ALA A 192 2.25 63.59 -15.78
N LYS A 193 3.49 63.98 -16.12
CA LYS A 193 4.58 63.07 -16.47
C LYS A 193 5.19 62.38 -15.25
N GLU A 194 5.27 63.08 -14.12
CA GLU A 194 5.63 62.49 -12.82
C GLU A 194 4.62 61.42 -12.36
N THR A 195 3.33 61.64 -12.65
CA THR A 195 2.29 60.63 -12.36
C THR A 195 2.46 59.40 -13.25
N GLU A 196 2.71 59.59 -14.55
CA GLU A 196 3.00 58.51 -15.51
C GLU A 196 4.25 57.70 -15.11
N LEU A 197 5.29 58.38 -14.63
CA LEU A 197 6.53 57.77 -14.13
C LEU A 197 6.26 56.88 -12.93
N LYS A 198 5.51 57.38 -11.95
CA LYS A 198 5.15 56.60 -10.76
C LYS A 198 4.31 55.36 -11.10
N GLU A 199 3.34 55.48 -12.02
CA GLU A 199 2.55 54.34 -12.47
C GLU A 199 3.42 53.28 -13.19
N LEU A 200 4.43 53.72 -13.93
CA LEU A 200 5.36 52.82 -14.60
C LEU A 200 6.32 52.12 -13.62
N GLU A 201 6.82 52.84 -12.61
CA GLU A 201 7.59 52.24 -11.51
C GLU A 201 6.79 51.17 -10.74
N GLU A 202 5.51 51.44 -10.46
CA GLU A 202 4.62 50.46 -9.82
C GLU A 202 4.44 49.21 -10.69
N LYS A 203 4.27 49.36 -12.01
CA LYS A 203 4.19 48.23 -12.95
C LYS A 203 5.49 47.41 -13.01
N ILE A 204 6.65 48.08 -13.06
CA ILE A 204 7.97 47.44 -13.04
C ILE A 204 8.15 46.62 -11.75
N ASN A 205 7.76 47.19 -10.60
CA ASN A 205 7.84 46.51 -9.31
C ASN A 205 6.92 45.28 -9.25
N LEU A 206 5.69 45.39 -9.75
CA LEU A 206 4.75 44.27 -9.84
C LEU A 206 5.29 43.16 -10.74
N LEU A 207 5.77 43.48 -11.95
CA LEU A 207 6.37 42.49 -12.86
C LEU A 207 7.59 41.81 -12.24
N SER A 208 8.46 42.56 -11.56
CA SER A 208 9.62 42.00 -10.87
C SER A 208 9.22 41.02 -9.75
N LEU A 209 8.18 41.34 -8.97
CA LEU A 209 7.62 40.44 -7.96
C LEU A 209 7.08 39.17 -8.58
N GLU A 210 6.29 39.29 -9.64
CA GLU A 210 5.72 38.12 -10.31
C GLU A 210 6.78 37.21 -10.93
N ILE A 211 7.87 37.77 -11.47
CA ILE A 211 9.01 36.98 -11.98
C ILE A 211 9.67 36.20 -10.84
N GLN A 212 9.85 36.81 -9.67
CA GLN A 212 10.42 36.12 -8.51
C GLN A 212 9.53 34.97 -8.03
N GLU A 213 8.21 35.18 -8.00
CA GLU A 213 7.25 34.12 -7.67
C GLU A 213 7.30 32.96 -8.68
N ASP A 214 7.34 33.27 -9.98
CA ASP A 214 7.43 32.27 -11.03
C ASP A 214 8.76 31.46 -10.91
N LEU A 215 9.89 32.10 -10.59
CA LEU A 215 11.18 31.42 -10.36
C LEU A 215 11.18 30.50 -9.13
N LEU A 216 10.55 30.92 -8.03
CA LEU A 216 10.39 30.07 -6.83
C LEU A 216 9.57 28.82 -7.15
N GLN A 217 8.46 28.98 -7.89
CA GLN A 217 7.64 27.85 -8.33
C GLN A 217 8.40 26.88 -9.24
N GLN A 218 9.26 27.40 -10.14
CA GLN A 218 10.13 26.57 -10.96
C GLN A 218 11.09 25.73 -10.10
N GLU A 219 11.69 26.30 -9.07
CA GLU A 219 12.60 25.59 -8.16
C GLU A 219 11.87 24.49 -7.37
N GLU A 220 10.69 24.79 -6.84
CA GLU A 220 9.84 23.81 -6.16
C GLU A 220 9.47 22.62 -7.06
N LEU A 221 9.07 22.90 -8.31
CA LEU A 221 8.73 21.86 -9.28
C LEU A 221 9.94 21.00 -9.66
N LYS A 222 11.12 21.62 -9.87
CA LYS A 222 12.37 20.87 -10.12
C LYS A 222 12.71 19.93 -8.96
N ASN A 223 12.61 20.42 -7.73
CA ASN A 223 12.87 19.63 -6.52
C ASN A 223 11.87 18.48 -6.37
N LEU A 224 10.59 18.73 -6.64
CA LEU A 224 9.56 17.70 -6.65
C LEU A 224 9.85 16.62 -7.69
N ILE A 225 10.16 17.00 -8.93
CA ILE A 225 10.47 16.05 -10.02
C ILE A 225 11.70 15.20 -9.68
N GLY A 226 12.77 15.83 -9.17
CA GLY A 226 14.02 15.14 -8.80
C GLY A 226 13.86 14.17 -7.62
N GLY A 227 13.04 14.52 -6.63
CA GLY A 227 12.78 13.68 -5.46
C GLY A 227 12.10 12.34 -5.78
N TYR A 228 11.40 12.26 -6.91
CA TYR A 228 10.68 11.05 -7.33
C TYR A 228 11.61 9.94 -7.86
N ASP A 229 12.84 10.23 -8.27
CA ASP A 229 13.74 9.23 -8.87
C ASP A 229 14.58 8.43 -7.89
N GLN A 230 14.68 8.87 -6.64
CA GLN A 230 15.71 8.37 -5.73
C GLN A 230 15.31 7.16 -4.88
N LYS A 231 14.07 6.62 -4.99
CA LYS A 231 13.61 5.58 -4.04
C LYS A 231 13.02 4.34 -4.73
N GLY A 232 13.81 3.26 -4.72
CA GLY A 232 13.36 1.87 -4.97
C GLY A 232 13.92 1.22 -6.22
N LEU A 233 13.58 -0.06 -6.42
CA LEU A 233 13.90 -0.79 -7.66
C LEU A 233 13.16 -0.17 -8.84
N THR A 234 13.87 0.02 -9.95
CA THR A 234 13.28 0.45 -11.23
C THR A 234 12.33 -0.62 -11.78
N SER A 235 11.46 -0.24 -12.71
CA SER A 235 10.55 -1.20 -13.37
C SER A 235 11.30 -2.38 -13.98
N ASP A 236 12.42 -2.10 -14.67
CA ASP A 236 13.25 -3.11 -15.32
C ASP A 236 13.92 -4.06 -14.32
N GLN A 237 14.42 -3.54 -13.19
CA GLN A 237 14.98 -4.37 -12.13
C GLN A 237 13.92 -5.28 -11.50
N ARG A 238 12.70 -4.79 -11.32
CA ARG A 238 11.58 -5.59 -10.78
C ARG A 238 11.16 -6.68 -11.76
N ASP A 239 11.04 -6.36 -13.04
CA ASP A 239 10.71 -7.32 -14.09
C ASP A 239 11.79 -8.39 -14.22
N LEU A 240 13.07 -8.00 -14.15
CA LEU A 240 14.21 -8.90 -14.14
C LEU A 240 14.13 -9.89 -12.96
N TYR A 241 13.89 -9.39 -11.74
CA TYR A 241 13.78 -10.24 -10.55
C TYR A 241 12.57 -11.19 -10.62
N SER A 242 11.41 -10.68 -11.05
CA SER A 242 10.20 -11.49 -11.25
C SER A 242 10.46 -12.62 -12.26
N LYS A 243 11.01 -12.29 -13.43
CA LYS A 243 11.23 -13.25 -14.53
C LYS A 243 12.38 -14.22 -14.29
N LYS A 244 13.50 -13.79 -13.72
CA LYS A 244 14.70 -14.62 -13.58
C LYS A 244 14.80 -15.37 -12.26
N VAL A 245 14.15 -14.89 -11.20
CA VAL A 245 14.27 -15.49 -9.85
C VAL A 245 12.94 -16.08 -9.40
N LEU A 246 11.91 -15.24 -9.28
CA LEU A 246 10.64 -15.67 -8.66
C LEU A 246 9.89 -16.69 -9.50
N ARG A 247 9.68 -16.41 -10.80
CA ARG A 247 8.90 -17.30 -11.66
C ARG A 247 9.55 -18.68 -11.83
N PRO A 248 10.88 -18.81 -12.06
CA PRO A 248 11.54 -20.11 -12.10
C PRO A 248 11.44 -20.88 -10.79
N LEU A 249 11.63 -20.21 -9.64
CA LEU A 249 11.49 -20.83 -8.32
C LEU A 249 10.06 -21.34 -8.09
N LEU A 250 9.05 -20.53 -8.40
CA LEU A 250 7.65 -20.96 -8.27
C LEU A 250 7.33 -22.10 -9.21
N LYS A 251 7.88 -22.09 -10.44
CA LYS A 251 7.71 -23.17 -11.41
C LYS A 251 8.34 -24.47 -10.91
N SER A 252 9.50 -24.44 -10.26
CA SER A 252 10.11 -25.65 -9.69
C SER A 252 9.32 -26.20 -8.51
N LEU A 253 8.55 -25.36 -7.81
CA LEU A 253 7.65 -25.81 -6.74
C LEU A 253 6.31 -26.35 -7.26
N GLU A 254 5.97 -26.16 -8.55
CA GLU A 254 4.72 -26.69 -9.11
C GLU A 254 4.70 -28.21 -9.22
N SER A 255 5.86 -28.86 -9.33
CA SER A 255 5.95 -30.32 -9.31
C SER A 255 5.66 -30.91 -7.93
N LEU A 256 5.63 -30.08 -6.87
CA LEU A 256 5.25 -30.51 -5.53
C LEU A 256 3.75 -30.32 -5.36
N GLU A 257 3.02 -31.43 -5.19
CA GLU A 257 1.58 -31.37 -4.99
C GLU A 257 1.27 -31.08 -3.51
N VAL A 258 1.88 -31.86 -2.62
CA VAL A 258 1.61 -31.86 -1.19
C VAL A 258 2.89 -32.05 -0.38
N TYR A 259 3.00 -31.31 0.72
CA TYR A 259 4.02 -31.45 1.75
C TYR A 259 3.37 -31.76 3.09
N GLY A 260 3.90 -32.75 3.78
CA GLY A 260 3.56 -33.10 5.15
C GLY A 260 4.80 -33.17 6.02
N MET A 261 4.70 -32.72 7.26
CA MET A 261 5.74 -32.97 8.26
C MET A 261 5.08 -33.32 9.59
N ARG A 262 5.62 -34.33 10.27
CA ARG A 262 5.31 -34.57 11.67
C ARG A 262 6.57 -34.64 12.50
N THR A 263 6.48 -34.10 13.71
CA THR A 263 7.54 -34.25 14.71
C THR A 263 6.96 -34.87 15.97
N THR A 264 7.62 -35.90 16.48
CA THR A 264 7.32 -36.54 17.75
C THR A 264 8.48 -36.32 18.71
N ARG A 265 8.15 -36.05 19.97
CA ARG A 265 9.13 -35.92 21.04
C ARG A 265 8.86 -36.97 22.12
N ASN A 266 9.81 -37.87 22.29
CA ASN A 266 9.91 -38.77 23.44
C ASN A 266 10.97 -38.21 24.41
N PRO A 267 11.03 -38.66 25.68
CA PRO A 267 11.93 -38.08 26.69
C PRO A 267 13.38 -37.93 26.24
N ASN A 268 13.89 -38.87 25.42
CA ASN A 268 15.27 -38.89 24.94
C ASN A 268 15.41 -38.94 23.40
N VAL A 269 14.31 -38.86 22.64
CA VAL A 269 14.35 -39.00 21.18
C VAL A 269 13.46 -37.95 20.53
N PHE A 270 14.01 -37.26 19.53
CA PHE A 270 13.27 -36.37 18.64
C PHE A 270 13.25 -37.00 17.26
N GLU A 271 12.06 -37.23 16.72
CA GLU A 271 11.88 -37.79 15.39
C GLU A 271 11.09 -36.80 14.53
N SER A 272 11.58 -36.53 13.33
CA SER A 272 10.89 -35.74 12.32
C SER A 272 10.75 -36.58 11.06
N ARG A 273 9.53 -36.67 10.53
CA ARG A 273 9.26 -37.33 9.25
C ARG A 273 8.64 -36.32 8.29
N MET A 274 9.21 -36.26 7.09
CA MET A 274 8.77 -35.41 6.01
C MET A 274 8.19 -36.28 4.88
N PHE A 275 7.07 -35.83 4.32
CA PHE A 275 6.36 -36.48 3.25
C PHE A 275 6.19 -35.47 2.11
N LEU A 276 6.56 -35.87 0.90
CA LEU A 276 6.43 -35.07 -0.30
C LEU A 276 5.74 -35.92 -1.35
N LYS A 277 4.62 -35.42 -1.87
CA LYS A 277 3.98 -35.95 -3.07
C LYS A 277 4.42 -35.10 -4.25
N ILE A 278 5.05 -35.75 -5.23
CA ILE A 278 5.55 -35.14 -6.46
C ILE A 278 4.70 -35.65 -7.62
N GLU A 279 4.41 -34.78 -8.58
CA GLU A 279 3.74 -35.13 -9.84
C GLU A 279 4.72 -35.71 -10.89
#